data_AF-A0A645I426-F1
#
_entry.id   AF-A0A645I426-F1
#
_cell.length_a   1.000
_cell.length_b   1.000
_cell.length_c   1.000
_cell.angle_alpha   90.00
_cell.angle_beta   90.00
_cell.angle_gamma   90.00
#
_symmetry.space_group_name_H-M   'P 1'
#
loop_
_entity.id
_entity.type
_entity.pdbx_description
1 polymer ?
#
loop_
_entity_poly.entity_id
_entity_poly.type
_entity_poly.pdbx_seq_one_letter_code
_entity_poly.pdbx_strand_id
1 'polypeptide(L)'
;MALRQYVDNGGNLYRGGNLGRSYIADGQFWAPESPLMPGYAEKYGVDFNELDFIARGKQMSKAPYITRPAPGLRLNPGGSLEVVNDPYSVLLDYFYMP
;
A
#
# COMPACT_ATOMS: atom_id res chain seq x y z
N MET A 1 14.70 1.74 -8.74
CA MET A 1 14.24 1.65 -10.15
C MET A 1 13.25 0.50 -10.37
N ALA A 2 13.48 -0.69 -9.81
CA ALA A 2 12.58 -1.84 -9.98
C ALA A 2 11.11 -1.58 -9.58
N LEU A 3 10.84 -0.93 -8.43
CA LEU A 3 9.46 -0.65 -8.02
C LEU A 3 8.75 0.31 -8.99
N ARG A 4 9.39 1.42 -9.38
CA ARG A 4 8.83 2.38 -10.34
C ARG A 4 8.42 1.66 -11.64
N GLN A 5 9.33 0.86 -12.19
CA GLN A 5 9.07 0.11 -13.41
C GLN A 5 7.93 -0.91 -13.23
N TYR A 6 7.86 -1.61 -12.10
CA TYR A 6 6.76 -2.53 -11.78
C TYR A 6 5.42 -1.79 -11.77
N VAL A 7 5.35 -0.62 -11.13
CA VAL A 7 4.13 0.20 -11.03
C VAL A 7 3.74 0.75 -12.40
N ASP A 8 4.69 1.32 -13.15
CA ASP A 8 4.46 1.87 -14.50
C ASP A 8 3.99 0.78 -15.49
N ASN A 9 4.38 -0.48 -15.27
CA ASN A 9 3.93 -1.64 -16.05
C ASN A 9 2.59 -2.24 -15.56
N GLY A 10 1.87 -1.55 -14.67
CA GLY A 10 0.58 -2.02 -14.16
C GLY A 10 0.71 -3.07 -13.05
N GLY A 11 1.74 -2.97 -12.21
CA GLY A 11 1.90 -3.76 -11.00
C GLY A 11 0.74 -3.56 -10.01
N ASN A 12 0.45 -4.60 -9.21
CA ASN A 12 -0.53 -4.49 -8.13
C ASN A 12 -0.02 -3.60 -7.01
N LEU A 13 -0.88 -2.71 -6.55
CA LEU A 13 -0.71 -1.91 -5.35
C LEU A 13 -1.74 -2.33 -4.31
N TYR A 14 -1.31 -2.53 -3.08
CA TYR A 14 -2.13 -3.00 -1.98
C TYR A 14 -2.12 -2.03 -0.80
N ARG A 15 -3.21 -2.06 -0.05
CA ARG A 15 -3.35 -1.34 1.21
C ARG A 15 -4.23 -2.16 2.14
N GLY A 16 -3.76 -2.35 3.36
CA GLY A 16 -4.56 -2.89 4.46
C GLY A 16 -4.98 -1.77 5.42
N GLY A 17 -6.09 -1.96 6.12
CA GLY A 17 -6.50 -1.02 7.16
C GLY A 17 -7.67 -1.52 8.00
N ASN A 18 -8.08 -0.66 8.93
CA ASN A 18 -9.24 -0.88 9.79
C ASN A 18 -10.38 0.08 9.45
N LEU A 19 -11.61 -0.41 9.47
CA LEU A 19 -12.80 0.41 9.28
C LEU A 19 -12.90 1.47 10.38
N GLY A 20 -13.37 2.66 10.01
CA GLY A 20 -13.48 3.81 10.93
C GLY A 20 -12.14 4.45 11.33
N ARG A 21 -10.99 3.93 10.87
CA ARG A 21 -9.65 4.50 11.12
C ARG A 21 -8.84 4.75 9.84
N SER A 22 -8.95 3.84 8.87
CA SER A 22 -8.13 3.86 7.66
C SER A 22 -8.94 4.31 6.44
N TYR A 23 -8.35 5.25 5.71
CA TYR A 23 -8.79 5.66 4.38
C TYR A 23 -8.53 4.58 3.33
N ILE A 24 -9.37 4.48 2.30
CA ILE A 24 -9.24 3.50 1.20
C ILE A 24 -8.75 4.21 -0.06
N ALA A 25 -9.65 4.77 -0.87
CA ALA A 25 -9.31 5.35 -2.17
C ALA A 25 -8.51 6.66 -2.04
N ASP A 26 -8.68 7.36 -0.92
CA ASP A 26 -7.97 8.57 -0.51
C ASP A 26 -6.72 8.27 0.33
N GLY A 27 -6.40 6.98 0.54
CA GLY A 27 -5.19 6.54 1.21
C GLY A 27 -3.92 6.87 0.43
N GLN A 28 -2.93 7.46 1.10
CA GLN A 28 -1.70 7.92 0.47
C GLN A 28 -0.67 6.80 0.20
N PHE A 29 -0.58 5.83 1.10
CA PHE A 29 0.49 4.82 1.12
C PHE A 29 -0.01 3.47 0.59
N TRP A 30 0.76 2.91 -0.36
CA TRP A 30 0.47 1.67 -1.08
C TRP A 30 1.71 0.81 -1.21
N ALA A 31 1.58 -0.50 -0.97
CA ALA A 31 2.66 -1.47 -1.06
C ALA A 31 2.57 -2.31 -2.34
N PRO A 32 3.69 -2.76 -2.94
CA PRO A 32 3.69 -3.70 -4.06
C PRO A 32 3.32 -5.14 -3.67
N GLU A 33 3.25 -5.44 -2.38
CA GLU A 33 2.97 -6.75 -1.80
C GLU A 33 1.64 -6.74 -1.03
N SER A 34 0.94 -7.87 -0.97
CA SER A 34 -0.33 -7.97 -0.23
C SER A 34 -0.12 -7.96 1.29
N PRO A 35 -1.00 -7.31 2.07
CA PRO A 35 -1.04 -7.41 3.54
C PRO A 35 -1.16 -8.84 4.09
N LEU A 36 -1.58 -9.81 3.26
CA LEU A 36 -1.62 -11.24 3.63
C LEU A 36 -0.24 -11.92 3.60
N MET A 37 0.79 -11.25 3.06
CA MET A 37 2.12 -11.82 2.98
C MET A 37 2.80 -11.81 4.36
N PRO A 38 3.46 -12.91 4.77
CA PRO A 38 4.26 -12.92 5.99
C PRO A 38 5.30 -11.80 6.00
N GLY A 39 5.43 -11.11 7.13
CA GLY A 39 6.37 -9.99 7.31
C GLY A 39 5.93 -8.66 6.70
N TYR A 40 4.71 -8.55 6.14
CA TYR A 40 4.21 -7.28 5.60
C TYR A 40 4.29 -6.13 6.60
N ALA A 41 3.84 -6.37 7.85
CA ALA A 41 3.85 -5.36 8.90
C ALA A 41 5.24 -4.80 9.17
N GLU A 42 6.23 -5.70 9.31
CA GLU A 42 7.64 -5.35 9.53
C GLU A 42 8.23 -4.57 8.35
N LYS A 43 7.95 -5.01 7.11
CA LYS A 43 8.48 -4.41 5.87
C LYS A 43 7.99 -2.98 5.62
N TYR A 44 6.71 -2.73 5.87
CA TYR A 44 6.04 -1.46 5.54
C TYR A 44 5.74 -0.60 6.77
N GLY A 45 6.19 -1.01 7.95
CA GLY A 45 6.07 -0.22 9.17
C GLY A 45 4.62 0.11 9.51
N VAL A 46 3.75 -0.90 9.50
CA VAL A 46 2.34 -0.74 9.84
C VAL A 46 2.01 -1.48 11.13
N ASP A 47 1.11 -0.93 11.93
CA ASP A 47 0.68 -1.49 13.22
C ASP A 47 -0.78 -1.92 13.10
N PHE A 48 -1.01 -3.14 12.62
CA PHE A 48 -2.32 -3.76 12.60
C PHE A 48 -2.22 -5.14 13.27
N ASN A 49 -2.80 -5.28 14.47
CA ASN A 49 -2.97 -6.59 15.10
C ASN A 49 -4.05 -7.41 14.38
N GLU A 50 -5.04 -6.74 13.78
CA GLU A 50 -6.09 -7.31 12.94
C GLU A 50 -6.39 -6.30 11.81
N LEU A 51 -6.60 -6.79 10.59
CA LEU A 51 -6.92 -5.98 9.40
C LEU A 51 -8.39 -6.20 9.05
N ASP A 52 -9.20 -5.14 9.00
CA ASP A 52 -10.61 -5.27 8.63
C ASP A 52 -10.79 -5.36 7.11
N PHE A 53 -9.85 -4.78 6.35
CA PHE A 53 -9.90 -4.82 4.90
C PHE A 53 -8.53 -4.85 4.23
N ILE A 54 -8.55 -5.34 3.00
CA ILE A 54 -7.48 -5.25 2.02
C ILE A 54 -8.07 -4.68 0.73
N ALA A 55 -7.53 -3.55 0.30
CA ALA A 55 -7.78 -2.96 -0.99
C ALA A 55 -6.60 -3.22 -1.92
N ARG A 56 -6.89 -3.45 -3.20
CA ARG A 56 -5.89 -3.51 -4.25
C ARG A 56 -6.36 -2.72 -5.47
N GLY A 57 -5.39 -2.15 -6.17
CA GLY A 57 -5.62 -1.53 -7.46
C GLY A 57 -4.34 -1.38 -8.27
N LYS A 58 -4.43 -0.54 -9.29
CA LYS A 58 -3.33 -0.17 -10.19
C LYS A 58 -3.10 1.32 -10.14
N GLN A 59 -1.85 1.76 -10.34
CA GLN A 59 -1.57 3.17 -10.54
C GLN A 59 -2.37 3.70 -11.73
N MET A 60 -3.09 4.81 -11.54
CA MET A 60 -3.79 5.46 -12.63
C MET A 60 -2.76 6.04 -13.62
N SER A 61 -3.01 5.84 -14.92
CA SER A 61 -2.11 6.33 -15.96
C SER A 61 -1.88 7.83 -15.82
N LYS A 62 -0.61 8.25 -15.87
CA LYS A 62 -0.16 9.66 -15.75
C LYS A 62 -0.40 10.32 -14.38
N ALA A 63 -1.03 9.65 -13.43
CA ALA A 63 -1.13 10.18 -12.06
C ALA A 63 0.26 10.18 -11.39
N PRO A 64 0.70 11.29 -10.81
CA PRO A 64 2.02 11.39 -10.19
C PRO A 64 2.09 10.52 -8.95
N TYR A 65 3.28 9.98 -8.70
CA TYR A 65 3.60 9.25 -7.48
C TYR A 65 5.10 9.30 -7.23
N ILE A 66 5.50 9.04 -5.99
CA ILE A 66 6.90 8.79 -5.65
C ILE A 66 7.05 7.39 -5.07
N THR A 67 8.28 6.87 -5.10
CA THR A 67 8.66 5.68 -4.34
C THR A 67 9.59 6.11 -3.22
N ARG A 68 9.37 5.62 -2.01
CA ARG A 68 10.26 5.87 -0.87
C ARG A 68 10.34 4.64 0.03
N PRO A 69 11.36 4.54 0.90
CA PRO A 69 11.33 3.59 2.00
C PRO A 69 10.13 3.89 2.92
N ALA A 70 9.38 2.86 3.28
CA ALA A 70 8.29 2.99 4.24
C ALA A 70 8.85 3.41 5.61
N PRO A 71 8.21 4.36 6.31
CA PRO A 71 8.63 4.73 7.66
C PRO A 71 8.40 3.56 8.62
N GLY A 72 9.20 3.47 9.68
CA GLY A 72 8.92 2.54 10.76
C GLY A 72 7.77 3.01 11.66
N LEU A 73 7.07 2.06 12.28
CA LEU A 73 6.04 2.31 13.27
C LEU A 73 6.16 1.31 14.43
N ARG A 74 6.36 1.85 15.65
CA ARG A 74 6.57 1.05 16.88
C ARG A 74 7.67 0.01 16.69
N LEU A 75 7.33 -1.29 16.77
CA LEU A 75 8.25 -2.40 16.65
C LEU A 75 8.50 -2.83 15.20
N ASN A 76 7.73 -2.29 14.25
CA ASN A 76 7.86 -2.61 12.84
C ASN A 76 8.80 -1.60 12.16
N PRO A 77 10.00 -2.01 11.72
CA PRO A 77 11.06 -1.09 11.30
C PRO A 77 10.78 -0.37 9.98
N GLY A 78 9.92 -0.94 9.12
CA GLY A 78 9.70 -0.41 7.78
C GLY A 78 10.93 -0.62 6.88
N GLY A 79 11.10 0.28 5.91
CA GLY A 79 12.26 0.33 5.03
C GLY A 79 12.09 -0.32 3.65
N SER A 80 11.06 -1.16 3.45
CA SER A 80 10.71 -1.61 2.09
C SER A 80 10.18 -0.46 1.26
N LEU A 81 10.40 -0.48 -0.05
CA LEU A 81 9.89 0.58 -0.92
C LEU A 81 8.36 0.51 -1.03
N GLU A 82 7.71 1.63 -0.72
CA GLU A 82 6.28 1.86 -0.91
C GLU A 82 6.04 2.94 -1.99
N VAL A 83 4.81 2.99 -2.48
CA VAL A 83 4.31 4.08 -3.32
C VAL A 83 3.57 5.09 -2.45
N VAL A 84 3.87 6.36 -2.68
CA VAL A 84 3.14 7.50 -2.10
C VAL A 84 2.40 8.19 -3.22
N ASN A 85 1.09 8.25 -3.09
CA ASN A 85 0.15 8.74 -4.09
C ASN A 85 -0.66 9.92 -3.58
N ASP A 86 -1.10 10.78 -4.49
CA ASP A 86 -2.20 11.69 -4.21
C ASP A 86 -3.52 10.89 -4.06
N PRO A 87 -4.51 11.39 -3.31
CA PRO A 87 -5.82 10.76 -3.20
C PRO A 87 -6.40 10.39 -4.57
N TYR A 88 -7.05 9.23 -4.66
CA TYR A 88 -7.71 8.70 -5.88
C TYR A 88 -6.78 8.39 -7.06
N SER A 89 -5.45 8.38 -6.86
CA SER A 89 -4.46 8.04 -7.90
C SER A 89 -4.27 6.53 -8.13
N VAL A 90 -4.98 5.68 -7.37
CA VAL A 90 -5.02 4.22 -7.55
C VAL A 90 -6.41 3.81 -7.99
N LEU A 91 -6.51 3.18 -9.17
CA LEU A 91 -7.75 2.59 -9.67
C LEU A 91 -7.98 1.26 -8.95
N LEU A 92 -8.92 1.25 -8.01
CA LEU A 92 -9.27 0.07 -7.22
C LEU A 92 -9.96 -0.98 -8.09
N ASP A 93 -9.53 -2.23 -7.96
CA ASP A 93 -10.08 -3.36 -8.69
C ASP A 93 -10.34 -4.59 -7.79
N TYR A 94 -10.08 -4.46 -6.48
CA TYR A 94 -10.31 -5.52 -5.50
C TYR A 94 -10.45 -4.96 -4.09
N PHE A 95 -11.37 -5.56 -3.35
CA PHE A 95 -11.62 -5.31 -1.95
C PHE A 95 -11.96 -6.63 -1.27
N TYR A 96 -11.34 -6.88 -0.11
CA TYR A 96 -11.50 -8.12 0.65
C TYR A 96 -11.54 -7.81 2.14
N MET A 97 -12.42 -8.49 2.86
CA MET A 97 -12.53 -8.43 4.30
C MET A 97 -12.28 -9.86 4.83
N PRO A 98 -11.18 -10.09 5.56
CA PRO A 98 -10.85 -11.39 6.14
C PRO A 98 -11.75 -11.80 7.32
#